data_AF-A0A1G8LJ19-F1
#
_entry.id   AF-A0A1G8LJ19-F1
#
_cell.length_a   1.000
_cell.length_b   1.000
_cell.length_c   1.000
_cell.angle_alpha   90.00
_cell.angle_beta   90.00
_cell.angle_gamma   90.00
#
_symmetry.space_group_name_H-M   'P 1'
#
loop_
_entity.id
_entity.type
_entity.pdbx_description
1 polymer ?
#
loop_
_entity_poly.entity_id
_entity_poly.type
_entity_poly.pdbx_seq_one_letter_code
_entity_poly.pdbx_strand_id
1 'polypeptide(L)'
;MPKSAALAAVTTFAAQYAAAHGLGADRALEAITLTPTKILGLSEMGALDTGFRANQVIGDGDLLDEGQSRVTTVLIDGRQIDLDNRHKQLYQKYQNNPAH
;
A
#
# COMPACT_ATOMS: atom_id res chain seq x y z
N MET A 1 18.23 -6.21 -1.34
CA MET A 1 17.17 -6.18 -2.36
C MET A 1 15.84 -6.28 -1.62
N PRO A 2 14.89 -5.34 -1.79
CA PRO A 2 13.59 -5.43 -1.13
C PRO A 2 12.91 -6.73 -1.57
N LYS A 3 12.46 -7.54 -0.60
CA LYS A 3 11.94 -8.89 -0.84
C LYS A 3 10.46 -8.92 -1.25
N SER A 4 9.77 -7.79 -1.21
CA SER A 4 8.36 -7.68 -1.61
C SER A 4 8.04 -6.23 -2.04
N ALA A 5 7.46 -6.11 -3.23
CA ALA A 5 6.80 -4.90 -3.70
C ALA A 5 5.36 -5.29 -4.04
N ALA A 6 4.38 -4.70 -3.36
CA ALA A 6 2.96 -4.86 -3.66
C ALA A 6 2.36 -3.52 -4.09
N LEU A 7 1.38 -3.56 -4.98
CA LEU A 7 0.61 -2.37 -5.38
C LEU A 7 -0.43 -2.08 -4.28
N ALA A 8 -0.41 -0.91 -3.63
CA ALA A 8 -1.47 -0.55 -2.69
C ALA A 8 -2.51 0.37 -3.32
N ALA A 9 -3.73 -0.15 -3.44
CA ALA A 9 -4.89 0.59 -2.98
C ALA A 9 -5.07 0.23 -1.49
N VAL A 10 -5.35 1.21 -0.63
CA VAL A 10 -5.46 1.04 0.83
C VAL A 10 -6.65 0.14 1.16
N THR A 11 -6.43 -1.18 1.19
CA THR A 11 -7.36 -2.20 1.70
C THR A 11 -6.66 -3.54 2.00
N THR A 12 -5.52 -3.50 2.70
CA THR A 12 -4.69 -4.69 2.99
C THR A 12 -5.42 -5.77 3.80
N PHE A 13 -6.22 -5.38 4.81
CA PHE A 13 -6.91 -6.34 5.68
C PHE A 13 -7.89 -7.27 4.94
N ALA A 14 -8.68 -6.74 4.00
CA ALA A 14 -9.66 -7.54 3.27
C ALA A 14 -9.00 -8.54 2.32
N ALA A 15 -7.90 -8.14 1.67
CA ALA A 15 -7.10 -9.04 0.85
C ALA A 15 -6.44 -10.13 1.69
N GLN A 16 -5.83 -9.76 2.81
CA GLN A 16 -5.23 -10.72 3.75
C GLN A 16 -6.26 -11.73 4.26
N TYR A 17 -7.43 -11.26 4.69
CA TYR A 17 -8.51 -12.13 5.14
C TYR A 17 -8.97 -13.07 4.01
N ALA A 18 -9.20 -12.54 2.81
CA ALA A 18 -9.60 -13.37 1.68
C ALA A 18 -8.54 -14.43 1.30
N ALA A 19 -7.24 -14.05 1.33
CA ALA A 19 -6.14 -14.98 1.10
C ALA A 19 -6.12 -16.12 2.14
N ALA A 20 -6.27 -15.77 3.43
CA ALA A 20 -6.31 -16.73 4.53
C ALA A 20 -7.55 -17.67 4.48
N HIS A 21 -8.66 -17.19 3.91
CA HIS A 21 -9.93 -17.93 3.81
C HIS A 21 -10.13 -18.65 2.46
N GLY A 22 -9.06 -18.92 1.72
CA GLY A 22 -9.08 -19.84 0.57
C GLY A 22 -9.18 -19.18 -0.81
N LEU A 23 -9.16 -17.84 -0.90
CA LEU A 23 -9.06 -17.16 -2.20
C LEU A 23 -7.65 -17.30 -2.81
N GLY A 24 -6.64 -17.48 -1.97
CA GLY A 24 -5.23 -17.51 -2.35
C GLY A 24 -4.62 -16.12 -2.51
N ALA A 25 -3.30 -16.02 -2.29
CA ALA A 25 -2.57 -14.74 -2.26
C ALA A 25 -2.67 -13.95 -3.56
N ASP A 26 -2.48 -14.60 -4.71
CA ASP A 26 -2.50 -13.92 -6.02
C ASP A 26 -3.87 -13.30 -6.35
N ARG A 27 -4.95 -14.03 -6.05
CA ARG A 27 -6.32 -13.55 -6.29
C ARG A 27 -6.74 -12.50 -5.29
N ALA A 28 -6.31 -12.61 -4.04
CA ALA A 28 -6.50 -11.56 -3.05
C ALA A 28 -5.77 -10.27 -3.47
N LEU A 29 -4.55 -10.37 -3.98
CA LEU A 29 -3.80 -9.24 -4.50
C LEU A 29 -4.49 -8.66 -5.75
N GLU A 30 -4.93 -9.50 -6.68
CA GLU A 30 -5.70 -9.07 -7.86
C GLU A 30 -6.99 -8.33 -7.47
N ALA A 31 -7.67 -8.79 -6.41
CA ALA A 31 -8.91 -8.21 -5.92
C ALA A 31 -8.76 -6.77 -5.42
N ILE A 32 -7.57 -6.39 -4.93
CA ILE A 32 -7.28 -5.03 -4.46
C ILE A 32 -6.46 -4.19 -5.45
N THR A 33 -6.09 -4.75 -6.61
CA THR A 33 -5.25 -4.07 -7.61
C THR A 33 -5.92 -4.03 -8.99
N LEU A 34 -5.81 -5.11 -9.76
CA LEU A 34 -6.32 -5.24 -11.13
C LEU A 34 -7.85 -5.23 -11.21
N THR A 35 -8.53 -5.86 -10.25
CA THR A 35 -10.00 -5.94 -10.26
C THR A 35 -10.67 -4.56 -10.19
N PRO A 36 -10.35 -3.68 -9.23
CA PRO A 36 -10.96 -2.36 -9.17
C PRO A 36 -10.58 -1.48 -10.36
N THR A 37 -9.36 -1.60 -10.91
CA THR A 37 -8.97 -0.79 -12.07
C THR A 37 -9.72 -1.21 -13.33
N LYS A 38 -9.95 -2.52 -13.53
CA LYS A 38 -10.83 -3.03 -14.58
C LYS A 38 -12.27 -2.52 -14.43
N ILE A 39 -12.83 -2.54 -13.22
CA ILE A 39 -14.20 -2.06 -12.95
C ILE A 39 -14.33 -0.56 -13.21
N LEU A 40 -13.31 0.22 -12.84
CA LEU A 40 -13.30 1.67 -13.00
C LEU A 40 -12.84 2.15 -14.39
N GLY A 41 -12.47 1.23 -15.29
CA GLY A 41 -11.98 1.58 -16.63
C GLY A 41 -10.60 2.27 -16.62
N LEU A 42 -9.79 2.04 -15.58
CA LEU A 42 -8.44 2.59 -15.45
C LEU A 42 -7.43 1.64 -16.11
N SER A 43 -6.85 2.05 -17.23
CA SER A 43 -5.91 1.21 -18.00
C SER A 43 -4.45 1.32 -17.57
N GLU A 44 -4.09 2.40 -16.86
CA GLU A 44 -2.69 2.71 -16.49
C GLU A 44 -2.42 2.44 -15.00
N MET A 45 -3.23 1.60 -14.35
CA MET A 45 -3.13 1.31 -12.92
C MET A 45 -3.43 -0.16 -12.64
N GLY A 46 -2.96 -0.65 -11.49
CA GLY A 46 -3.32 -1.98 -11.00
C GLY A 46 -2.31 -3.07 -11.35
N ALA A 47 -1.28 -2.80 -12.15
CA ALA A 47 -0.22 -3.75 -12.47
C ALA A 47 1.18 -3.12 -12.40
N LEU A 48 2.20 -3.97 -12.19
CA LEU A 48 3.61 -3.64 -12.35
C LEU A 48 4.06 -3.98 -13.77
N ASP A 49 3.71 -3.11 -14.72
CA ASP A 49 4.09 -3.25 -16.12
C ASP A 49 4.49 -1.90 -16.71
N THR A 50 5.25 -1.94 -17.80
CA THR A 50 5.61 -0.75 -18.58
C THR A 50 4.36 -0.01 -19.06
N GLY A 51 4.36 1.32 -18.93
CA GLY A 51 3.21 2.15 -19.26
C GLY A 51 2.18 2.32 -18.13
N PHE A 52 2.32 1.61 -17.00
CA PHE A 52 1.50 1.82 -15.82
C PHE A 52 2.08 2.90 -14.91
N ARG A 53 1.20 3.59 -14.16
CA ARG A 53 1.59 4.54 -13.14
C ARG A 53 2.37 3.83 -12.03
N ALA A 54 3.47 4.45 -11.62
CA ALA A 54 4.38 3.92 -10.61
C ALA A 54 3.82 4.10 -9.17
N ASN A 55 2.68 3.46 -8.90
CA ASN A 55 2.06 3.37 -7.59
C ASN A 55 2.50 2.06 -6.94
N GLN A 56 3.34 2.11 -5.91
CA GLN A 56 3.98 0.93 -5.33
C GLN A 56 4.08 1.04 -3.82
N VAL A 57 4.02 -0.08 -3.14
CA VAL A 57 4.24 -0.22 -1.71
C VAL A 57 5.24 -1.32 -1.47
N ILE A 58 6.23 -1.03 -0.63
CA ILE A 58 7.38 -1.89 -0.42
C ILE A 58 7.44 -2.20 1.06
N GLY A 59 7.55 -3.50 1.39
CA GLY A 59 7.62 -4.00 2.75
C GLY A 59 8.94 -4.70 3.05
N ASP A 60 9.19 -4.93 4.34
CA ASP A 60 10.29 -5.79 4.81
C ASP A 60 9.87 -7.28 4.96
N GLY A 61 8.62 -7.63 4.62
CA GLY A 61 8.07 -8.99 4.62
C GLY A 61 6.90 -9.16 3.64
N ASP A 62 6.15 -10.26 3.74
CA ASP A 62 4.94 -10.46 2.91
C ASP A 62 3.88 -9.42 3.26
N LEU A 63 3.52 -8.56 2.32
CA LEU A 63 2.57 -7.48 2.54
C LEU A 63 1.13 -7.96 2.75
N LEU A 64 0.83 -9.23 2.46
CA LEU A 64 -0.43 -9.87 2.83
C LEU A 64 -0.38 -10.51 4.23
N ASP A 65 0.76 -10.46 4.92
CA ASP A 65 0.93 -10.89 6.32
C ASP A 65 1.28 -9.69 7.21
N GLU A 66 0.26 -8.92 7.60
CA GLU A 66 0.42 -7.77 8.50
C GLU A 66 1.01 -8.13 9.89
N GLY A 67 1.03 -9.41 10.27
CA GLY A 67 1.63 -9.86 11.52
C GLY A 67 3.16 -9.86 11.50
N GLN A 68 3.76 -9.94 10.31
CA GLN A 68 5.21 -10.06 10.12
C GLN A 68 5.80 -8.97 9.21
N SER A 69 4.96 -8.18 8.53
CA SER A 69 5.40 -7.24 7.52
C SER A 69 5.08 -5.80 7.89
N ARG A 70 6.06 -4.92 7.66
CA ARG A 70 5.91 -3.47 7.82
C ARG A 70 6.16 -2.79 6.49
N VAL A 71 5.27 -1.86 6.14
CA VAL A 71 5.49 -0.97 4.99
C VAL A 71 6.66 -0.04 5.28
N THR A 72 7.67 -0.09 4.41
CA THR A 72 8.90 0.71 4.51
C THR A 72 8.94 1.85 3.51
N THR A 73 8.23 1.72 2.38
CA THR A 73 8.20 2.76 1.34
C THR A 73 6.88 2.70 0.59
N VAL A 74 6.34 3.87 0.27
CA VAL A 74 5.19 4.05 -0.62
C VAL A 74 5.59 5.02 -1.71
N LEU A 75 5.29 4.66 -2.95
CA LEU A 75 5.46 5.49 -4.14
C LEU A 75 4.07 5.77 -4.72
N ILE A 76 3.80 7.04 -5.03
CA ILE A 76 2.61 7.46 -5.77
C ILE A 76 3.12 8.26 -6.97
N ASP A 77 2.78 7.82 -8.19
CA ASP A 77 3.28 8.39 -9.44
C ASP A 77 4.81 8.50 -9.51
N GLY A 78 5.51 7.51 -8.95
CA GLY A 78 6.96 7.48 -8.89
C GLY A 78 7.56 8.44 -7.86
N ARG A 79 6.74 9.13 -7.05
CA ARG A 79 7.20 9.97 -5.95
C ARG A 79 7.10 9.21 -4.64
N GLN A 80 8.21 9.15 -3.91
CA GLN A 80 8.21 8.55 -2.57
C GLN A 80 7.42 9.43 -1.61
N ILE A 81 6.51 8.81 -0.86
CA ILE A 81 5.71 9.45 0.17
C ILE A 81 6.42 9.28 1.51
N ASP A 82 6.48 10.37 2.27
CA ASP A 82 6.93 10.33 3.66
C ASP A 82 5.88 9.58 4.49
N LEU A 83 6.29 8.44 5.05
CA LEU A 83 5.47 7.59 5.91
C LEU A 83 5.48 8.04 7.36
N ASP A 84 6.18 9.13 7.69
CA ASP A 84 6.17 9.65 9.03
C ASP A 84 4.75 10.04 9.44
N ASN A 85 4.39 9.64 10.66
CA ASN A 85 2.99 9.58 11.07
C ASN A 85 2.41 11.00 11.13
N ARG A 86 1.40 11.31 10.31
CA ARG A 86 0.68 12.59 10.39
C ARG A 86 0.13 12.86 11.80
N HIS A 87 -0.19 11.81 12.57
CA HIS A 87 -0.51 11.90 14.00
C HIS A 87 0.67 12.38 14.87
N LYS A 88 1.88 11.93 14.58
CA LYS A 88 3.12 12.33 15.27
C LYS A 88 3.52 13.76 14.91
N GLN A 89 3.34 14.15 13.65
CA GLN A 89 3.54 15.52 13.19
C GLN A 89 2.52 16.50 13.79
N LEU A 90 1.23 16.11 13.88
CA LEU A 90 0.21 16.91 14.57
C LEU A 90 0.49 17.00 16.06
N TYR A 91 0.84 15.89 16.72
CA TYR A 91 1.22 15.88 18.13
C TYR A 91 2.42 16.79 18.41
N GLN A 92 3.49 16.70 17.62
CA GLN A 92 4.65 17.59 17.71
C GLN A 92 4.29 19.05 17.43
N LYS A 93 3.40 19.31 16.46
CA LYS A 93 2.92 20.66 16.14
C LYS A 93 2.13 21.30 17.29
N TYR A 94 1.34 20.53 18.05
CA TYR A 94 0.62 21.01 19.23
C TYR A 94 1.47 21.00 20.52
N GLN A 95 2.53 20.22 20.59
CA GLN A 95 3.50 20.29 21.69
C GLN A 95 4.44 21.50 21.57
N ASN A 96 4.82 21.88 20.34
CA ASN A 96 5.76 22.97 20.09
C ASN A 96 5.08 24.33 19.92
N ASN A 97 3.76 24.42 20.06
CA ASN A 97 3.03 25.68 20.09
C ASN A 97 2.45 25.90 21.50
N PRO A 98 3.23 26.40 22.47
CA PRO A 98 2.67 26.84 23.73
C PRO A 98 1.69 27.96 23.40
N ALA A 99 0.41 27.74 23.75
CA ALA A 99 -0.58 28.79 23.71
C ALA A 99 -0.09 29.95 24.60
N HIS A 100 0.33 31.03 23.95
CA HIS A 100 0.54 32.33 24.53
C HIS A 100 -0.23 33.35 23.71
#